data_AF-A0A6P4XB55-F1
#
_entry.id   AF-A0A6P4XB55-F1
#
_cell.length_a   1.000
_cell.length_b   1.000
_cell.length_c   1.000
_cell.angle_alpha   90.00
_cell.angle_beta   90.00
_cell.angle_gamma   90.00
#
_symmetry.space_group_name_H-M   'P 1'
#
loop_
_entity.id
_entity.type
_entity.pdbx_description
1 polymer ?
#
loop_
_entity_poly.entity_id
_entity_poly.type
_entity_poly.pdbx_seq_one_letter_code
_entity_poly.pdbx_strand_id
1 'polypeptide(L)'
;VEASLAEAQFDKEVSQNASRFDWQNFNNATLKRLFDKITGLGTAAQTDQAKLEELNNILSEMDNIYSTGKACEYDNPSNCLALNPDLYNCLADSRDYDRLRFCWEGWRDAVGRQLKDKYPRFVELSNDAVGQDAQRWEDTGAYWRSWYETADFQEQLENLYNQLTPLYNNLHAYVRKKLRATYGQDKISATGPIPAHLLGNMWSQSWINIYDLVEPYPGKTSLDVTPKMQEDVSRSLSFISYCLKQLFFAEN
;
A
#
# COMPACT_ATOMS: atom_id res chain seq x y z
N VAL A 1 18.46 11.58 0.21
CA VAL A 1 19.55 11.27 -0.74
C VAL A 1 20.89 11.16 -0.04
N GLU A 2 21.46 12.23 0.54
CA GLU A 2 22.76 12.16 1.24
C GLU A 2 22.83 11.05 2.31
N ALA A 3 21.83 10.98 3.19
CA ALA A 3 21.74 9.90 4.18
C ALA A 3 21.67 8.50 3.55
N SER A 4 20.93 8.34 2.45
CA SER A 4 20.81 7.07 1.72
C SER A 4 22.13 6.65 1.06
N LEU A 5 22.94 7.62 0.60
CA LEU A 5 24.28 7.35 0.07
C LEU A 5 25.25 6.96 1.18
N ALA A 6 25.16 7.61 2.35
CA ALA A 6 25.97 7.27 3.51
C ALA A 6 25.66 5.86 4.03
N GLU A 7 24.37 5.49 4.08
CA GLU A 7 23.92 4.13 4.40
C GLU A 7 24.45 3.12 3.38
N ALA A 8 24.30 3.37 2.07
CA ALA A 8 24.81 2.48 1.03
C ALA A 8 26.35 2.32 1.11
N GLN A 9 27.08 3.37 1.47
CA GLN A 9 28.53 3.30 1.68
C GLN A 9 28.88 2.40 2.87
N PHE A 10 28.17 2.54 3.99
CA PHE A 10 28.33 1.68 5.16
C PHE A 10 28.03 0.22 4.82
N ASP A 11 26.93 -0.07 4.12
CA ASP A 11 26.54 -1.42 3.73
C ASP A 11 27.61 -2.05 2.83
N LYS A 12 28.13 -1.30 1.85
CA LYS A 12 29.24 -1.74 0.99
C LYS A 12 30.48 -2.12 1.80
N GLU A 13 30.88 -1.30 2.77
CA GLU A 13 32.04 -1.57 3.62
C GLU A 13 31.84 -2.84 4.47
N VAL A 14 30.65 -3.00 5.04
CA VAL A 14 30.32 -4.16 5.88
C VAL A 14 30.23 -5.45 5.04
N SER A 15 29.61 -5.40 3.85
CA SER A 15 29.57 -6.50 2.89
C SER A 15 30.97 -6.90 2.40
N GLN A 16 31.83 -5.92 2.08
CA GLN A 16 33.22 -6.18 1.69
C GLN A 16 34.02 -6.86 2.81
N ASN A 17 33.83 -6.45 4.06
CA ASN A 17 34.48 -7.07 5.22
C ASN A 17 33.98 -8.49 5.45
N ALA A 18 32.66 -8.73 5.34
CA ALA A 18 32.07 -10.05 5.47
C ALA A 18 32.51 -11.01 4.36
N SER A 19 32.68 -10.49 3.14
CA SER A 19 33.14 -11.26 1.96
C SER A 19 34.58 -11.77 2.05
N ARG A 20 35.36 -11.33 3.05
CA ARG A 20 36.72 -11.85 3.32
C ARG A 20 36.71 -13.22 4.00
N PHE A 21 35.58 -13.62 4.56
CA PHE A 21 35.41 -14.90 5.23
C PHE A 21 34.81 -15.93 4.28
N ASP A 22 35.25 -17.18 4.38
CA ASP A 22 34.64 -18.32 3.68
C ASP A 22 33.36 -18.78 4.40
N TRP A 23 32.39 -17.86 4.48
CA TRP A 23 31.20 -18.01 5.31
C TRP A 23 30.22 -19.05 4.77
N GLN A 24 30.30 -19.36 3.46
CA GLN A 24 29.49 -20.40 2.84
C GLN A 24 29.82 -21.80 3.41
N ASN A 25 31.05 -21.98 3.88
CA ASN A 25 31.55 -23.21 4.49
C ASN A 25 31.49 -23.20 6.03
N PHE A 26 30.83 -22.20 6.64
CA PHE A 26 30.61 -22.19 8.08
C PHE A 26 29.68 -23.34 8.51
N ASN A 27 30.12 -24.11 9.51
CA ASN A 27 29.30 -25.16 10.13
C ASN A 27 28.13 -24.60 10.95
N ASN A 28 28.25 -23.37 11.45
CA ASN A 28 27.21 -22.72 12.24
C ASN A 28 26.17 -22.09 11.30
N ALA A 29 24.96 -22.66 11.28
CA ALA A 29 23.87 -22.20 10.43
C ALA A 29 23.46 -20.74 10.67
N THR A 30 23.50 -20.28 11.93
CA THR A 30 23.19 -18.88 12.29
C THR A 30 24.23 -17.93 11.70
N LEU A 31 25.51 -18.24 11.85
CA LEU A 31 26.59 -17.42 11.28
C LEU A 31 26.50 -17.42 9.75
N LYS A 32 26.28 -18.58 9.13
CA LYS A 32 26.09 -18.67 7.67
C LYS A 32 24.94 -17.78 7.19
N ARG A 33 23.80 -17.79 7.89
CA ARG A 33 22.64 -16.93 7.58
C ARG A 33 22.95 -15.44 7.76
N LEU A 34 23.63 -15.06 8.84
CA LEU A 34 23.99 -13.66 9.08
C LEU A 34 24.91 -13.12 7.98
N PHE A 35 25.92 -13.89 7.59
CA PHE A 35 26.83 -13.50 6.52
C PHE A 35 26.15 -13.45 5.14
N ASP A 36 25.22 -14.37 4.85
CA ASP A 36 24.40 -14.29 3.66
C ASP A 36 23.62 -12.96 3.59
N LYS A 37 22.96 -12.56 4.68
CA LYS A 37 22.23 -11.28 4.73
C LYS A 37 23.14 -10.05 4.68
N ILE A 38 24.30 -10.08 5.33
CA ILE A 38 25.24 -8.96 5.32
C ILE A 38 25.85 -8.76 3.93
N THR A 39 26.08 -9.84 3.18
CA THR A 39 26.70 -9.74 1.86
C THR A 39 25.74 -9.30 0.76
N GLY A 40 24.43 -9.54 0.93
CA GLY A 40 23.39 -9.02 0.05
C GLY A 40 23.11 -7.54 0.27
N LEU A 41 23.44 -6.71 -0.72
CA LEU A 41 23.33 -5.25 -0.71
C LEU A 41 22.06 -4.75 -1.43
N GLY A 42 21.44 -5.57 -2.27
CA GLY A 42 20.29 -5.15 -3.06
C GLY A 42 20.65 -3.97 -3.98
N THR A 43 19.86 -2.89 -3.96
CA THR A 43 20.16 -1.72 -4.81
C THR A 43 21.41 -0.96 -4.39
N ALA A 44 21.89 -1.12 -3.15
CA ALA A 44 23.16 -0.54 -2.72
C ALA A 44 24.37 -1.18 -3.42
N ALA A 45 24.20 -2.32 -4.11
CA ALA A 45 25.27 -2.94 -4.88
C ALA A 45 25.74 -2.10 -6.09
N GLN A 46 24.96 -1.10 -6.52
CA GLN A 46 25.32 -0.24 -7.64
C GLN A 46 26.70 0.41 -7.44
N THR A 47 27.64 0.06 -8.31
CA THR A 47 29.04 0.53 -8.26
C THR A 47 29.23 1.91 -8.87
N ASP A 48 28.36 2.30 -9.80
CA ASP A 48 28.34 3.64 -10.37
C ASP A 48 27.61 4.60 -9.43
N GLN A 49 28.37 5.50 -8.79
CA GLN A 49 27.86 6.48 -7.85
C GLN A 49 26.80 7.40 -8.47
N ALA A 50 26.96 7.79 -9.74
CA ALA A 50 26.01 8.67 -10.41
C ALA A 50 24.67 7.96 -10.65
N LYS A 51 24.70 6.67 -11.01
CA LYS A 51 23.48 5.85 -11.13
C LYS A 51 22.78 5.62 -9.79
N LEU A 52 23.55 5.40 -8.71
CA LEU A 52 22.99 5.24 -7.37
C LEU A 52 22.32 6.53 -6.87
N GLU A 53 22.96 7.67 -7.12
CA GLU A 53 22.39 8.99 -6.86
C GLU A 53 21.12 9.22 -7.68
N GLU A 54 21.15 8.90 -8.98
CA GLU A 54 19.98 8.99 -9.86
C GLU A 54 18.82 8.13 -9.35
N LEU A 55 19.08 6.88 -8.95
CA LEU A 55 18.07 5.99 -8.39
C LEU A 55 17.42 6.58 -7.13
N ASN A 56 18.23 7.06 -6.19
CA ASN A 56 17.75 7.67 -4.95
C ASN A 56 16.95 8.97 -5.20
N ASN A 57 17.36 9.76 -6.19
CA ASN A 57 16.63 10.95 -6.61
C ASN A 57 15.28 10.60 -7.24
N ILE A 58 15.24 9.64 -8.18
CA ILE A 58 14.00 9.20 -8.83
C ILE A 58 13.00 8.66 -7.79
N LEU A 59 13.46 7.84 -6.84
CA LEU A 59 12.62 7.37 -5.74
C LEU A 59 12.04 8.52 -4.92
N SER A 60 12.89 9.47 -4.50
CA SER A 60 12.47 10.65 -3.74
C SER A 60 11.47 11.52 -4.51
N GLU A 61 11.68 11.70 -5.82
CA GLU A 61 10.78 12.44 -6.70
C GLU A 61 9.42 11.74 -6.86
N MET A 62 9.42 10.42 -7.07
CA MET A 62 8.20 9.64 -7.19
C MET A 62 7.38 9.67 -5.89
N ASP A 63 8.04 9.56 -4.73
CA ASP A 63 7.41 9.68 -3.41
C ASP A 63 6.83 11.07 -3.18
N ASN A 64 7.54 12.12 -3.59
CA ASN A 64 7.06 13.50 -3.49
C ASN A 64 5.83 13.74 -4.39
N ILE A 65 5.87 13.28 -5.65
CA ILE A 65 4.74 13.36 -6.59
C ILE A 65 3.51 12.67 -6.00
N TYR A 66 3.67 11.48 -5.44
CA TYR A 66 2.57 10.73 -4.86
C TYR A 66 2.01 11.37 -3.59
N SER A 67 2.87 11.82 -2.68
CA SER A 67 2.45 12.36 -1.38
C SER A 67 1.84 13.77 -1.46
N THR A 68 2.26 14.58 -2.44
CA THR A 68 1.79 15.97 -2.59
C THR A 68 0.77 16.16 -3.70
N GLY A 69 0.50 15.10 -4.49
CA GLY A 69 -0.45 15.12 -5.60
C GLY A 69 -1.86 15.52 -5.17
N LYS A 70 -2.55 16.26 -6.05
CA LYS A 70 -3.95 16.66 -5.85
C LYS A 70 -4.70 16.61 -7.18
N ALA A 71 -5.95 16.16 -7.14
CA ALA A 71 -6.84 16.17 -8.29
C ALA A 71 -7.76 17.41 -8.22
N CYS A 72 -7.70 18.27 -9.23
CA CYS A 72 -8.49 19.51 -9.27
C CYS A 72 -9.74 19.35 -10.13
N GLU A 73 -10.86 19.95 -9.71
CA GLU A 73 -12.11 19.93 -10.46
C GLU A 73 -11.94 20.68 -11.79
N TYR A 74 -12.53 20.15 -12.88
CA TYR A 74 -12.50 20.80 -14.19
C TYR A 74 -13.19 22.18 -14.18
N ASP A 75 -14.36 22.26 -13.55
CA ASP A 75 -15.17 23.49 -13.53
C ASP A 75 -14.74 24.49 -12.46
N ASN A 76 -13.92 24.05 -11.49
CA ASN A 76 -13.34 24.92 -10.47
C ASN A 76 -11.90 24.49 -10.15
N PRO A 77 -10.91 24.94 -10.95
CA PRO A 77 -9.51 24.58 -10.76
C PRO A 77 -8.91 25.01 -9.42
N SER A 78 -9.60 25.87 -8.65
CA SER A 78 -9.19 26.26 -7.30
C SER A 78 -9.54 25.20 -6.25
N ASN A 79 -10.45 24.28 -6.58
CA ASN A 79 -10.85 23.18 -5.72
C ASN A 79 -10.05 21.92 -6.08
N CYS A 80 -9.02 21.62 -5.28
CA CYS A 80 -8.15 20.47 -5.47
C CYS A 80 -8.21 19.53 -4.27
N LEU A 81 -8.45 18.26 -4.54
CA LEU A 81 -8.60 17.21 -3.55
C LEU A 81 -7.28 16.44 -3.40
N ALA A 82 -6.76 16.39 -2.18
CA ALA A 82 -5.63 15.53 -1.85
C ALA A 82 -6.07 14.06 -1.78
N LEU A 83 -5.12 13.12 -1.91
CA LEU A 83 -5.44 11.69 -1.79
C LEU A 83 -6.13 11.36 -0.45
N ASN A 84 -5.55 11.86 0.64
CA ASN A 84 -6.04 11.69 2.00
C ASN A 84 -6.22 13.07 2.66
N PRO A 85 -7.40 13.37 3.24
CA PRO A 85 -8.60 12.54 3.32
C PRO A 85 -9.55 12.68 2.13
N ASP A 86 -9.39 13.69 1.28
CA ASP A 86 -10.45 14.16 0.38
C ASP A 86 -10.91 13.11 -0.64
N LEU A 87 -9.99 12.55 -1.43
CA LEU A 87 -10.32 11.54 -2.44
C LEU A 87 -10.72 10.20 -1.82
N TYR A 88 -10.15 9.84 -0.67
CA TYR A 88 -10.59 8.67 0.09
C TYR A 88 -12.04 8.81 0.53
N ASN A 89 -12.41 9.94 1.14
CA ASN A 89 -13.79 10.20 1.56
C ASN A 89 -14.73 10.27 0.33
N CYS A 90 -14.29 10.91 -0.75
CA CYS A 90 -15.07 10.93 -2.00
C CYS A 90 -15.46 9.52 -2.48
N LEU A 91 -14.49 8.61 -2.54
CA LEU A 91 -14.72 7.25 -3.02
C LEU A 91 -15.44 6.37 -2.00
N ALA A 92 -15.23 6.62 -0.70
CA ALA A 92 -15.88 5.86 0.36
C ALA A 92 -17.36 6.21 0.50
N ASP A 93 -17.71 7.50 0.44
CA ASP A 93 -19.03 7.99 0.85
C ASP A 93 -19.95 8.31 -0.33
N SER A 94 -19.41 8.73 -1.47
CA SER A 94 -20.23 9.09 -2.62
C SER A 94 -20.90 7.88 -3.26
N ARG A 95 -22.10 8.09 -3.79
CA ARG A 95 -22.86 7.12 -4.60
C ARG A 95 -23.23 7.69 -5.96
N ASP A 96 -22.65 8.82 -6.32
CA ASP A 96 -22.80 9.44 -7.64
C ASP A 96 -21.72 8.90 -8.59
N TYR A 97 -22.15 8.31 -9.70
CA TYR A 97 -21.26 7.62 -10.64
C TYR A 97 -20.19 8.56 -11.21
N ASP A 98 -20.59 9.75 -11.67
CA ASP A 98 -19.69 10.68 -12.34
C ASP A 98 -18.74 11.35 -11.33
N ARG A 99 -19.19 11.58 -10.10
CA ARG A 99 -18.35 12.03 -8.98
C ARG A 99 -17.26 11.01 -8.64
N LEU A 100 -17.64 9.75 -8.48
CA LEU A 100 -16.71 8.65 -8.21
C LEU A 100 -15.70 8.51 -9.34
N ARG A 101 -16.17 8.61 -10.59
CA ARG A 101 -15.33 8.59 -11.78
C ARG A 101 -14.31 9.73 -11.77
N PHE A 102 -14.73 10.96 -11.49
CA PHE A 102 -13.82 12.10 -11.35
C PHE A 102 -12.74 11.83 -10.28
N CYS A 103 -13.13 11.39 -9.08
CA CYS A 103 -12.18 11.15 -8.00
C CYS A 103 -11.14 10.08 -8.38
N TRP A 104 -11.56 9.04 -9.13
CA TRP A 104 -10.69 7.97 -9.60
C TRP A 104 -9.79 8.37 -10.79
N GLU A 105 -10.37 9.03 -11.81
CA GLU A 105 -9.66 9.45 -13.03
C GLU A 105 -8.73 10.63 -12.72
N GLY A 106 -9.21 11.62 -11.97
CA GLY A 106 -8.47 12.81 -11.59
C GLY A 106 -7.18 12.50 -10.82
N TRP A 107 -7.20 11.50 -9.93
CA TRP A 107 -5.98 11.03 -9.25
C TRP A 107 -4.95 10.46 -10.24
N ARG A 108 -5.41 9.62 -11.17
CA ARG A 108 -4.55 8.97 -12.17
C ARG A 108 -3.98 9.97 -13.16
N ASP A 109 -4.77 10.97 -13.53
CA ASP A 109 -4.33 12.05 -14.41
C ASP A 109 -3.33 12.98 -13.72
N ALA A 110 -3.59 13.37 -12.46
CA ALA A 110 -2.72 14.27 -11.72
C ALA A 110 -1.39 13.60 -11.33
N VAL A 111 -1.42 12.34 -10.87
CA VAL A 111 -0.25 11.66 -10.28
C VAL A 111 0.31 10.60 -11.21
N GLY A 112 -0.55 9.69 -11.69
CA GLY A 112 -0.13 8.56 -12.52
C GLY A 112 0.61 8.98 -13.80
N ARG A 113 0.16 10.05 -14.46
CA ARG A 113 0.84 10.57 -15.67
C ARG A 113 2.25 11.09 -15.38
N GLN A 114 2.47 11.76 -14.25
CA GLN A 114 3.79 12.27 -13.88
C GLN A 114 4.77 11.14 -13.54
N LEU A 115 4.27 10.05 -12.95
CA LEU A 115 5.08 8.88 -12.61
C LEU A 115 5.44 8.03 -13.84
N LYS A 116 4.65 8.10 -14.91
CA LYS A 116 4.78 7.26 -16.11
C LYS A 116 6.19 7.27 -16.69
N ASP A 117 6.80 8.45 -16.84
CA ASP A 117 8.10 8.60 -17.50
C ASP A 117 9.28 8.28 -16.57
N LYS A 118 9.05 8.31 -15.25
CA LYS A 118 10.07 8.01 -14.22
C LYS A 118 10.19 6.51 -13.95
N TYR A 119 9.06 5.80 -13.98
CA TYR A 119 9.00 4.39 -13.62
C TYR A 119 9.92 3.47 -14.44
N PRO A 120 10.02 3.63 -15.79
CA PRO A 120 10.94 2.81 -16.60
C PRO A 120 12.40 2.98 -16.20
N ARG A 121 12.82 4.23 -15.94
CA ARG A 121 14.20 4.51 -15.52
C ARG A 121 14.49 3.97 -14.12
N PHE A 122 13.53 4.07 -13.21
CA PHE A 122 13.60 3.40 -11.90
C PHE A 122 13.81 1.88 -12.06
N VAL A 123 13.01 1.21 -12.89
CA VAL A 123 13.11 -0.23 -13.11
C VAL A 123 14.47 -0.61 -13.71
N GLU A 124 14.96 0.14 -14.69
CA GLU A 124 16.28 -0.08 -15.29
C GLU A 124 17.39 0.02 -14.25
N LEU A 125 17.43 1.11 -13.49
CA LEU A 125 18.46 1.35 -12.46
C LEU A 125 18.39 0.32 -11.34
N SER A 126 17.18 -0.04 -10.90
CA SER A 126 16.98 -1.04 -9.85
C SER A 126 17.46 -2.42 -10.30
N ASN A 127 17.12 -2.84 -11.53
CA ASN A 127 17.57 -4.11 -12.08
C ASN A 127 19.10 -4.15 -12.29
N ASP A 128 19.68 -3.07 -12.83
CA ASP A 128 21.15 -2.94 -12.96
C ASP A 128 21.85 -3.04 -11.60
N ALA A 129 21.29 -2.38 -10.57
CA ALA A 129 21.85 -2.42 -9.23
C ALA A 129 21.82 -3.83 -8.61
N VAL A 130 20.66 -4.50 -8.58
CA VAL A 130 20.56 -5.86 -8.00
C VAL A 130 21.31 -6.92 -8.82
N GLY A 131 21.57 -6.68 -10.10
CA GLY A 131 22.42 -7.54 -10.94
C GLY A 131 23.91 -7.45 -10.57
N GLN A 132 24.34 -6.36 -9.94
CA GLN A 132 25.71 -6.16 -9.42
C GLN A 132 25.90 -6.71 -8.00
N ASP A 133 24.82 -7.13 -7.35
CA ASP A 133 24.83 -7.76 -6.02
C ASP A 133 25.65 -9.06 -6.01
N ALA A 134 26.11 -9.50 -4.83
CA ALA A 134 26.95 -10.70 -4.72
C ALA A 134 26.24 -11.96 -5.26
N GLN A 135 24.92 -12.01 -5.12
CA GLN A 135 24.06 -13.08 -5.60
C GLN A 135 23.66 -12.93 -7.08
N ARG A 136 23.94 -11.78 -7.71
CA ARG A 136 23.68 -11.47 -9.13
C ARG A 136 22.25 -11.77 -9.56
N TRP A 137 21.29 -11.08 -8.94
CA TRP A 137 19.87 -11.30 -9.21
C TRP A 137 19.52 -11.00 -10.67
N GLU A 138 18.63 -11.81 -11.24
CA GLU A 138 18.14 -11.62 -12.61
C GLU A 138 17.40 -10.29 -12.76
N ASP A 139 16.57 -9.95 -11.77
CA ASP A 139 15.83 -8.70 -11.69
C ASP A 139 15.47 -8.35 -10.24
N THR A 140 14.94 -7.14 -10.04
CA THR A 140 14.49 -6.65 -8.73
C THR A 140 13.41 -7.55 -8.10
N GLY A 141 12.56 -8.18 -8.92
CA GLY A 141 11.53 -9.10 -8.43
C GLY A 141 12.12 -10.40 -7.90
N ALA A 142 13.16 -10.94 -8.53
CA ALA A 142 13.90 -12.10 -8.05
C ALA A 142 14.57 -11.80 -6.71
N TYR A 143 15.18 -10.61 -6.58
CA TYR A 143 15.72 -10.12 -5.31
C TYR A 143 14.63 -10.05 -4.22
N TRP A 144 13.47 -9.48 -4.49
CA TRP A 144 12.38 -9.42 -3.49
C TRP A 144 11.83 -10.79 -3.11
N ARG A 145 11.65 -11.69 -4.08
CA ARG A 145 11.17 -13.06 -3.81
C ARG A 145 12.18 -13.87 -2.98
N SER A 146 13.47 -13.55 -3.06
CA SER A 146 14.51 -14.24 -2.29
C SER A 146 14.31 -14.16 -0.77
N TRP A 147 13.61 -13.13 -0.28
CA TRP A 147 13.37 -12.94 1.15
C TRP A 147 12.51 -14.03 1.78
N TYR A 148 11.73 -14.74 0.96
CA TYR A 148 10.90 -15.87 1.37
C TYR A 148 11.67 -17.20 1.37
N GLU A 149 12.87 -17.24 0.78
CA GLU A 149 13.77 -18.42 0.78
C GLU A 149 13.05 -19.71 0.33
N THR A 150 12.11 -19.56 -0.62
CA THR A 150 11.20 -20.62 -1.09
C THR A 150 11.31 -20.72 -2.62
N ALA A 151 11.77 -21.86 -3.12
CA ALA A 151 12.07 -22.05 -4.55
C ALA A 151 10.82 -22.00 -5.44
N ASP A 152 9.69 -22.51 -4.94
CA ASP A 152 8.40 -22.61 -5.62
C ASP A 152 7.41 -21.50 -5.17
N PHE A 153 7.92 -20.38 -4.65
CA PHE A 153 7.10 -19.31 -4.07
C PHE A 153 5.97 -18.82 -4.99
N GLN A 154 6.26 -18.64 -6.28
CA GLN A 154 5.27 -18.19 -7.26
C GLN A 154 4.19 -19.25 -7.50
N GLU A 155 4.56 -20.53 -7.54
CA GLU A 155 3.62 -21.64 -7.70
C GLU A 155 2.71 -21.77 -6.48
N GLN A 156 3.25 -21.63 -5.26
CA GLN A 156 2.45 -21.64 -4.04
C GLN A 156 1.43 -20.49 -4.02
N LEU A 157 1.83 -19.27 -4.42
CA LEU A 157 0.91 -18.13 -4.53
C LEU A 157 -0.19 -18.35 -5.57
N GLU A 158 0.15 -18.85 -6.75
CA GLU A 158 -0.80 -19.18 -7.81
C GLU A 158 -1.81 -20.25 -7.34
N ASN A 159 -1.33 -21.28 -6.63
CA ASN A 159 -2.18 -22.32 -6.06
C ASN A 159 -3.15 -21.77 -5.00
N LEU A 160 -2.71 -20.84 -4.15
CA LEU A 160 -3.58 -20.17 -3.18
C LEU A 160 -4.62 -19.26 -3.87
N TYR A 161 -4.20 -18.54 -4.91
CA TYR A 161 -5.11 -17.72 -5.73
C TYR A 161 -6.21 -18.57 -6.37
N ASN A 162 -5.86 -19.72 -6.95
CA ASN A 162 -6.81 -20.63 -7.56
C ASN A 162 -7.79 -21.24 -6.55
N GLN A 163 -7.34 -21.51 -5.32
CA GLN A 163 -8.23 -21.96 -4.23
C GLN A 163 -9.25 -20.89 -3.81
N LEU A 164 -8.86 -19.61 -3.83
CA LEU A 164 -9.75 -18.49 -3.48
C LEU A 164 -10.68 -18.07 -4.63
N THR A 165 -10.32 -18.40 -5.87
CA THR A 165 -11.02 -17.97 -7.08
C THR A 165 -12.53 -18.30 -7.06
N PRO A 166 -13.00 -19.50 -6.66
CA PRO A 166 -14.43 -19.79 -6.59
C PRO A 166 -15.19 -18.85 -5.63
N LEU A 167 -14.61 -18.55 -4.46
CA LEU A 167 -15.20 -17.63 -3.50
C LEU A 167 -15.22 -16.19 -4.05
N TYR A 168 -14.10 -15.73 -4.59
CA TYR A 168 -13.98 -14.40 -5.17
C TYR A 168 -14.95 -14.21 -6.34
N ASN A 169 -15.11 -15.20 -7.22
CA ASN A 169 -16.04 -15.11 -8.35
C ASN A 169 -17.50 -15.00 -7.89
N ASN A 170 -17.90 -15.73 -6.85
CA ASN A 170 -19.25 -15.60 -6.29
C ASN A 170 -19.45 -14.23 -5.64
N LEU A 171 -18.48 -13.74 -4.86
CA LEU A 171 -18.51 -12.41 -4.27
C LEU A 171 -18.58 -11.32 -5.35
N HIS A 172 -17.70 -11.38 -6.34
CA HIS A 172 -17.66 -10.46 -7.47
C HIS A 172 -18.99 -10.45 -8.24
N ALA A 173 -19.56 -11.62 -8.55
CA ALA A 173 -20.85 -11.71 -9.24
C ALA A 173 -22.01 -11.11 -8.41
N TYR A 174 -22.03 -11.38 -7.11
CA TYR A 174 -23.02 -10.82 -6.18
C TYR A 174 -22.92 -9.29 -6.09
N VAL A 175 -21.70 -8.77 -5.87
CA VAL A 175 -21.43 -7.33 -5.81
C VAL A 175 -21.77 -6.66 -7.14
N ARG A 176 -21.36 -7.23 -8.28
CA ARG A 176 -21.72 -6.72 -9.62
C ARG A 176 -23.23 -6.62 -9.80
N LYS A 177 -23.99 -7.64 -9.37
CA LYS A 177 -25.46 -7.64 -9.45
C LYS A 177 -26.06 -6.50 -8.61
N LYS A 178 -25.58 -6.30 -7.39
CA LYS A 178 -26.03 -5.23 -6.48
C LYS A 178 -25.71 -3.84 -7.03
N LEU A 179 -24.45 -3.61 -7.45
CA LEU A 179 -24.04 -2.35 -8.06
C LEU A 179 -24.83 -2.05 -9.35
N ARG A 180 -25.11 -3.06 -10.19
CA ARG A 180 -25.93 -2.89 -11.40
C ARG A 180 -27.38 -2.47 -11.07
N ALA A 181 -27.92 -2.90 -9.93
CA ALA A 181 -29.23 -2.45 -9.47
C ALA A 181 -29.22 -0.98 -9.02
N THR A 182 -28.11 -0.50 -8.45
CA THR A 182 -27.93 0.89 -8.01
C THR A 182 -27.61 1.85 -9.15
N TYR A 183 -26.61 1.52 -9.97
CA TYR A 183 -26.05 2.42 -11.00
C TYR A 183 -26.66 2.23 -12.40
N GLY A 184 -27.50 1.23 -12.58
CA GLY A 184 -28.16 0.97 -13.86
C GLY A 184 -27.41 0.03 -14.79
N GLN A 185 -28.16 -0.44 -15.79
CA GLN A 185 -27.72 -1.46 -16.75
C GLN A 185 -26.79 -0.91 -17.83
N ASP A 186 -26.86 0.39 -18.09
CA ASP A 186 -26.04 1.17 -19.01
C ASP A 186 -24.61 1.38 -18.49
N LYS A 187 -24.43 1.41 -17.16
CA LYS A 187 -23.13 1.63 -16.53
C LYS A 187 -22.36 0.35 -16.18
N ILE A 188 -23.06 -0.74 -15.87
CA ILE A 188 -22.43 -1.98 -15.38
C ILE A 188 -23.01 -3.17 -16.14
N SER A 189 -22.20 -3.86 -16.94
CA SER A 189 -22.60 -5.07 -17.65
C SER A 189 -22.98 -6.22 -16.70
N ALA A 190 -23.95 -7.05 -17.08
CA ALA A 190 -24.35 -8.23 -16.30
C ALA A 190 -23.27 -9.34 -16.29
N THR A 191 -22.41 -9.37 -17.31
CA THR A 191 -21.39 -10.41 -17.52
C THR A 191 -19.96 -9.87 -17.54
N GLY A 192 -19.79 -8.57 -17.75
CA GLY A 192 -18.48 -7.90 -17.81
C GLY A 192 -17.85 -7.60 -16.45
N PRO A 193 -16.66 -6.99 -16.43
CA PRO A 193 -16.01 -6.55 -15.20
C PRO A 193 -16.78 -5.41 -14.51
N ILE A 194 -16.52 -5.21 -13.21
CA ILE A 194 -17.02 -4.06 -12.46
C ILE A 194 -16.14 -2.84 -12.78
N PRO A 195 -16.72 -1.64 -13.04
CA PRO A 195 -15.93 -0.41 -13.14
C PRO A 195 -15.15 -0.11 -11.85
N ALA A 196 -13.83 0.09 -11.97
CA ALA A 196 -12.91 0.17 -10.83
C ALA A 196 -13.05 1.42 -9.93
N HIS A 197 -13.93 2.35 -10.25
CA HIS A 197 -14.20 3.54 -9.43
C HIS A 197 -15.41 3.36 -8.49
N LEU A 198 -16.09 2.21 -8.53
CA LEU A 198 -17.34 1.97 -7.80
C LEU A 198 -17.20 1.11 -6.54
N LEU A 199 -15.97 0.76 -6.16
CA LEU A 199 -15.71 -0.23 -5.11
C LEU A 199 -15.26 0.40 -3.79
N GLY A 200 -15.56 1.69 -3.57
CA GLY A 200 -15.37 2.33 -2.27
C GLY A 200 -13.93 2.71 -1.93
N ASN A 201 -12.98 2.51 -2.86
CA ASN A 201 -11.54 2.69 -2.63
C ASN A 201 -10.81 3.06 -3.93
N MET A 202 -9.76 3.88 -3.83
CA MET A 202 -8.97 4.40 -4.97
C MET A 202 -8.42 3.32 -5.91
N TRP A 203 -8.09 2.14 -5.36
CA TRP A 203 -7.52 1.02 -6.10
C TRP A 203 -8.43 -0.20 -6.13
N SER A 204 -9.65 -0.10 -5.61
CA SER A 204 -10.57 -1.24 -5.46
C SER A 204 -9.97 -2.42 -4.68
N GLN A 205 -8.97 -2.19 -3.83
CA GLN A 205 -8.28 -3.24 -3.08
C GLN A 205 -9.08 -3.76 -1.88
N SER A 206 -10.06 -2.98 -1.43
CA SER A 206 -11.00 -3.32 -0.37
C SER A 206 -12.36 -2.72 -0.71
N TRP A 207 -13.43 -3.49 -0.50
CA TRP A 207 -14.81 -3.14 -0.85
C TRP A 207 -15.67 -2.86 0.39
N ILE A 208 -15.03 -2.64 1.53
CA ILE A 208 -15.73 -2.44 2.81
C ILE A 208 -16.65 -1.22 2.81
N ASN A 209 -16.25 -0.14 2.10
CA ASN A 209 -16.98 1.13 2.08
C ASN A 209 -18.26 1.11 1.22
N ILE A 210 -18.55 0.00 0.51
CA ILE A 210 -19.79 -0.17 -0.24
C ILE A 210 -20.75 -1.17 0.42
N TYR A 211 -20.51 -1.51 1.69
CA TYR A 211 -21.33 -2.48 2.42
C TYR A 211 -22.83 -2.13 2.39
N ASP A 212 -23.17 -0.86 2.52
CA ASP A 212 -24.53 -0.32 2.38
C ASP A 212 -25.22 -0.70 1.05
N LEU A 213 -24.46 -0.82 -0.04
CA LEU A 213 -25.00 -1.19 -1.36
C LEU A 213 -25.17 -2.70 -1.51
N VAL A 214 -24.38 -3.49 -0.78
CA VAL A 214 -24.28 -4.94 -0.98
C VAL A 214 -24.80 -5.73 0.21
N GLU A 215 -25.42 -5.06 1.19
CA GLU A 215 -25.98 -5.70 2.38
C GLU A 215 -26.92 -6.87 1.99
N PRO A 216 -26.64 -8.10 2.48
CA PRO A 216 -27.47 -9.26 2.17
C PRO A 216 -28.87 -9.21 2.78
N TYR A 217 -28.98 -8.72 4.02
CA TYR A 217 -30.23 -8.70 4.79
C TYR A 217 -30.50 -7.31 5.37
N PRO A 218 -31.13 -6.41 4.59
CA PRO A 218 -31.43 -5.06 5.03
C PRO A 218 -32.21 -5.03 6.35
N GLY A 219 -31.84 -4.12 7.25
CA GLY A 219 -32.50 -3.93 8.54
C GLY A 219 -32.11 -4.93 9.63
N LYS A 220 -31.12 -5.81 9.37
CA LYS A 220 -30.45 -6.60 10.40
C LYS A 220 -29.17 -5.89 10.82
N THR A 221 -29.28 -5.04 11.84
CA THR A 221 -28.16 -4.25 12.35
C THR A 221 -27.01 -5.14 12.80
N SER A 222 -25.79 -4.84 12.34
CA SER A 222 -24.58 -5.29 13.01
C SER A 222 -24.50 -4.68 14.41
N LEU A 223 -23.88 -5.39 15.35
CA LEU A 223 -23.63 -4.85 16.68
C LEU A 223 -22.65 -3.68 16.59
N ASP A 224 -23.14 -2.45 16.76
CA ASP A 224 -22.29 -1.28 16.98
C ASP A 224 -22.12 -1.03 18.48
N VAL A 225 -20.92 -1.31 18.99
CA VAL A 225 -20.57 -1.10 20.40
C VAL A 225 -20.03 0.31 20.67
N THR A 226 -19.82 1.12 19.63
CA THR A 226 -19.22 2.46 19.75
C THR A 226 -20.01 3.39 20.67
N PRO A 227 -21.35 3.47 20.59
CA PRO A 227 -22.13 4.31 21.52
C PRO A 227 -21.94 3.88 22.97
N LYS A 228 -21.89 2.56 23.22
CA LYS A 228 -21.68 2.01 24.55
C LYS A 228 -20.27 2.32 25.08
N MET A 229 -19.25 2.22 24.24
CA MET A 229 -17.88 2.60 24.60
C MET A 229 -17.77 4.10 24.90
N GLN A 230 -18.39 4.97 24.10
CA GLN A 230 -18.42 6.41 24.35
C GLN A 230 -19.11 6.76 25.67
N GLU A 231 -20.21 6.07 25.97
CA GLU A 231 -20.92 6.19 27.25
C GLU A 231 -20.02 5.76 28.42
N ASP A 232 -19.34 4.62 28.32
CA ASP A 232 -18.48 4.09 29.38
C ASP A 232 -17.21 4.93 29.60
N VAL A 233 -16.63 5.48 28.54
CA VAL A 233 -15.52 6.46 28.62
C VAL A 233 -16.01 7.75 29.29
N SER A 234 -17.17 8.28 28.87
CA SER A 234 -17.76 9.48 29.47
C SER A 234 -18.07 9.27 30.96
N ARG A 235 -18.58 8.10 31.34
CA ARG A 235 -18.83 7.71 32.73
C ARG A 235 -17.53 7.61 33.53
N SER A 236 -16.48 7.02 32.97
CA SER A 236 -15.16 6.93 33.60
C SER A 236 -14.55 8.31 33.84
N LEU A 237 -14.61 9.20 32.84
CA LEU A 237 -14.13 10.59 32.97
C LEU A 237 -14.92 11.36 34.04
N SER A 238 -16.25 11.17 34.09
CA SER A 238 -17.11 11.78 35.11
C SER A 238 -16.75 11.30 36.52
N PHE A 239 -16.46 10.00 36.68
CA PHE A 239 -16.03 9.41 37.95
C PHE A 239 -14.66 9.95 38.40
N ILE A 240 -13.68 10.03 37.50
CA ILE A 240 -12.37 10.63 37.80
C ILE A 240 -12.53 12.09 38.21
N SER A 241 -13.34 12.88 37.51
CA SER A 241 -13.63 14.28 37.86
C SER A 241 -14.27 14.40 39.25
N TYR A 242 -15.19 13.49 39.59
CA TYR A 242 -15.80 13.43 40.92
C TYR A 242 -14.78 13.11 42.03
N CYS A 243 -13.94 12.10 41.82
CA CYS A 243 -12.88 11.74 42.78
C CYS A 243 -11.87 12.89 42.98
N LEU A 244 -11.45 13.55 41.90
CA LEU A 244 -10.57 14.72 41.97
C LEU A 244 -11.25 15.85 42.75
N LYS A 245 -12.54 16.14 42.53
CA LYS A 245 -13.27 17.14 43.32
C LYS A 245 -13.31 16.78 44.80
N GLN A 246 -13.57 15.53 45.16
CA GLN A 246 -13.55 15.13 46.58
C GLN A 246 -12.15 15.21 47.20
N LEU A 247 -11.10 14.84 46.46
CA LEU A 247 -9.72 14.92 46.96
C LEU A 247 -9.23 16.37 47.15
N PHE A 248 -9.63 17.29 46.26
CA PHE A 248 -9.15 18.67 46.28
C PHE A 248 -10.08 19.67 46.98
N PHE A 249 -11.34 19.33 47.24
CA PHE A 249 -12.31 20.23 47.92
C PHE A 249 -12.84 19.69 49.26
N ALA A 250 -12.32 18.58 49.80
CA ALA A 250 -12.69 18.08 51.13
C ALA A 250 -11.92 18.75 52.29
N GLU A 251 -11.02 19.70 52.02
CA GLU A 251 -10.38 20.55 53.04
C GLU A 251 -10.86 22.01 52.87
N ASN A 252 -12.02 22.32 53.45
CA ASN A 252 -12.42 23.63 53.97
C ASN A 252 -13.70 23.51 54.79
#